data_AF-A0A1I3KD57-F1
#
_entry.id   AF-A0A1I3KD57-F1
#
_cell.length_a   1.000
_cell.length_b   1.000
_cell.length_c   1.000
_cell.angle_alpha   90.00
_cell.angle_beta   90.00
_cell.angle_gamma   90.00
#
_symmetry.space_group_name_H-M   'P 1'
#
loop_
_entity.id
_entity.type
_entity.pdbx_description
1 polymer ?
#
loop_
_entity_poly.entity_id
_entity_poly.type
_entity_poly.pdbx_seq_one_letter_code
_entity_poly.pdbx_strand_id
1 'polypeptide(L)'
;MRFEDMLSDLEKLVGLRLQSIKPGSDLRLEEVDRKDLNIRLMASNGDHKSRPFSELEKIWLALCKEPAVHVDKVLGGSGSSRNQPETLIANLPYIEWCYLEGKKKHLVLKPGPTHHYGTLKKMDDIEALSLSERIKGNQAVQSGTVVIVTDDISVVSSKLEHTTGVELEAIDNGVYQQIHSGLKILIIPLGVLNSPLASGTYVVIKGKAIPPTASQIIINEQTYYAVSNNGMNILMSLD
;
A
#
# COMPACT_ATOMS: atom_id res chain seq x y z
N MET A 1 7.52 15.39 2.18
CA MET A 1 8.26 15.90 3.35
C MET A 1 9.38 14.91 3.67
N ARG A 2 10.61 15.38 3.90
CA ARG A 2 11.78 14.51 4.08
C ARG A 2 11.89 14.04 5.53
N PHE A 3 12.62 12.95 5.76
CA PHE A 3 12.85 12.43 7.11
C PHE A 3 13.55 13.47 8.01
N GLU A 4 14.48 14.25 7.47
CA GLU A 4 15.16 15.34 8.18
C GLU A 4 14.21 16.42 8.70
N ASP A 5 13.19 16.76 7.91
CA ASP A 5 12.20 17.76 8.30
C ASP A 5 11.40 17.24 9.52
N MET A 6 11.08 15.93 9.53
CA MET A 6 10.43 15.26 10.64
C MET A 6 11.32 15.18 11.89
N LEU A 7 12.63 14.94 11.75
CA LEU A 7 13.58 14.99 12.88
C LEU A 7 13.64 16.38 13.51
N SER A 8 13.63 17.44 12.70
CA SER A 8 13.54 18.82 13.20
C SER A 8 12.22 19.11 13.92
N ASP A 9 11.14 18.45 13.54
CA ASP A 9 9.87 18.52 14.27
C ASP A 9 9.87 17.71 15.57
N LEU A 10 10.59 16.58 15.64
CA LEU A 10 10.81 15.85 16.89
C LEU A 10 11.66 16.64 17.88
N GLU A 11 12.62 17.44 17.43
CA GLU A 11 13.39 18.33 18.33
C GLU A 11 12.48 19.30 19.11
N LYS A 12 11.35 19.72 18.52
CA LYS A 12 10.35 20.58 19.18
C LYS A 12 9.55 19.84 20.26
N LEU A 13 9.61 18.50 20.28
CA LEU A 13 8.98 17.67 21.31
C LEU A 13 9.90 17.44 22.53
N VAL A 14 11.17 17.83 22.46
CA VAL A 14 12.14 17.64 23.54
C VAL A 14 11.65 18.34 24.81
N GLY A 15 11.67 17.59 25.91
CA GLY A 15 11.20 18.05 27.22
C GLY A 15 9.70 17.94 27.44
N LEU A 16 8.89 17.70 26.39
CA LEU A 16 7.44 17.52 26.50
C LEU A 16 7.07 16.10 26.95
N ARG A 17 5.96 15.99 27.69
CA ARG A 17 5.30 14.72 27.93
C ARG A 17 4.45 14.37 26.72
N LEU A 18 4.74 13.23 26.10
CA LEU A 18 4.07 12.72 24.91
C LEU A 18 3.00 11.71 25.32
N GLN A 19 1.79 11.94 24.84
CA GLN A 19 0.63 11.12 25.13
C GLN A 19 0.71 9.83 24.32
N SER A 20 0.58 8.67 24.96
CA SER A 20 0.58 7.40 24.25
C SER A 20 -0.83 7.00 23.85
N ILE A 21 -0.98 6.42 22.65
CA ILE A 21 -2.27 5.89 22.18
C ILE A 21 -2.72 4.74 23.11
N LYS A 22 -1.75 3.99 23.66
CA LYS A 22 -2.02 3.02 24.73
C LYS A 22 -2.05 3.76 26.08
N PRO A 23 -3.19 3.75 26.81
CA PRO A 23 -3.27 4.41 28.11
C PRO A 23 -2.18 3.94 29.08
N GLY A 24 -1.60 4.87 29.84
CA GLY A 24 -0.61 4.59 30.88
C GLY A 24 0.80 4.26 30.37
N SER A 25 1.08 4.50 29.09
CA SER A 25 2.40 4.26 28.47
C SER A 25 3.01 5.53 27.88
N ASP A 26 2.65 6.70 28.43
CA ASP A 26 3.22 7.99 28.06
C ASP A 26 4.74 7.98 28.22
N LEU A 27 5.41 8.89 27.52
CA LEU A 27 6.86 9.02 27.59
C LEU A 27 7.26 10.49 27.46
N ARG A 28 8.48 10.81 27.89
CA ARG A 28 9.09 12.12 27.70
C ARG A 28 10.25 11.98 26.73
N LEU A 29 10.27 12.82 25.70
CA LEU A 29 11.42 12.92 24.81
C LEU A 29 12.51 13.72 25.50
N GLU A 30 13.69 13.14 25.68
CA GLU A 30 14.81 13.81 26.34
C GLU A 30 15.77 14.44 25.34
N GLU A 31 16.04 13.76 24.22
CA GLU A 31 17.05 14.19 23.26
C GLU A 31 16.86 13.55 21.88
N VAL A 32 17.14 14.32 20.83
CA VAL A 32 17.30 13.84 19.45
C VAL A 32 18.79 13.91 19.12
N ASP A 33 19.48 12.78 19.20
CA ASP A 33 20.93 12.69 19.00
C ASP A 33 21.25 12.41 17.53
N ARG A 34 21.49 13.50 16.78
CA ARG A 34 21.84 13.41 15.35
C ARG A 34 23.23 12.82 15.09
N LYS A 35 24.11 12.81 16.10
CA LYS A 35 25.47 12.30 15.95
C LYS A 35 25.47 10.78 16.04
N ASP A 36 24.82 10.25 17.06
CA ASP A 36 24.74 8.82 17.32
C ASP A 36 23.47 8.18 16.71
N LEU A 37 22.75 8.94 15.88
CA LEU A 37 21.57 8.53 15.10
C LEU A 37 20.50 7.83 15.95
N ASN A 38 20.23 8.38 17.14
CA ASN A 38 19.27 7.81 18.08
C ASN A 38 18.47 8.88 18.84
N ILE A 39 17.39 8.45 19.47
CA ILE A 39 16.54 9.26 20.31
C ILE A 39 16.57 8.71 21.73
N ARG A 40 16.71 9.58 22.73
CA ARG A 40 16.66 9.22 24.15
C ARG A 40 15.33 9.62 24.76
N LEU A 41 14.75 8.69 25.53
CA LEU A 41 13.39 8.77 26.04
C LEU A 41 13.37 8.36 27.51
N MET A 42 12.51 9.00 28.29
CA MET A 42 12.14 8.55 29.63
C MET A 42 10.72 7.98 29.57
N ALA A 43 10.55 6.71 29.93
CA ALA A 43 9.25 6.07 30.05
C ALA A 43 8.52 6.53 31.33
N SER A 44 7.19 6.34 31.37
CA SER A 44 6.37 6.71 32.54
C SER A 44 6.82 6.08 33.88
N ASN A 45 7.54 4.95 33.84
CA ASN A 45 8.09 4.29 35.03
C ASN A 45 9.45 4.87 35.48
N GLY A 46 9.97 5.89 34.79
CA GLY A 46 11.28 6.50 35.06
C GLY A 46 12.45 5.84 34.32
N ASP A 47 12.21 4.74 33.57
CA ASP A 47 13.29 4.10 32.80
C ASP A 47 13.72 4.97 31.62
N HIS A 48 15.04 5.12 31.46
CA HIS A 48 15.62 5.67 30.25
C HIS A 48 15.74 4.60 29.16
N LYS A 49 15.38 4.95 27.93
CA LYS A 49 15.43 4.09 26.75
C LYS A 49 16.04 4.86 25.58
N SER A 50 16.68 4.16 24.66
CA SER A 50 17.19 4.71 23.41
C SER A 50 16.59 3.99 22.21
N ARG A 51 16.27 4.72 21.13
CA ARG A 51 15.70 4.20 19.89
C ARG A 51 16.48 4.69 18.68
N PRO A 52 16.88 3.82 17.73
CA PRO A 52 17.61 4.24 16.56
C PRO A 52 16.70 4.99 15.57
N PHE A 53 17.28 5.94 14.83
CA PHE A 53 16.57 6.68 13.77
C PHE A 53 16.02 5.75 12.69
N SER A 54 16.68 4.63 12.42
CA SER A 54 16.24 3.66 11.40
C SER A 54 14.84 3.09 11.65
N GLU A 55 14.36 3.02 12.89
CA GLU A 55 12.98 2.63 13.18
C GLU A 55 11.99 3.74 12.80
N LEU A 56 12.31 4.98 13.15
CA LEU A 56 11.48 6.14 12.86
C LEU A 56 11.42 6.39 11.35
N GLU A 57 12.56 6.23 10.66
CA GLU A 57 12.66 6.37 9.22
C GLU A 57 11.79 5.35 8.50
N LYS A 58 11.81 4.08 8.93
CA LYS A 58 10.92 3.05 8.38
C LYS A 58 9.45 3.43 8.51
N ILE A 59 9.02 3.91 9.68
CA ILE A 59 7.63 4.34 9.90
C ILE A 59 7.31 5.57 9.05
N TRP A 60 8.22 6.54 8.98
CA TRP A 60 8.05 7.76 8.19
C TRP A 60 7.92 7.47 6.68
N LEU A 61 8.79 6.62 6.14
CA LEU A 61 8.74 6.18 4.75
C LEU A 61 7.44 5.43 4.45
N ALA A 62 6.96 4.60 5.38
CA ALA A 62 5.65 3.96 5.24
C ALA A 62 4.53 5.00 5.23
N LEU A 63 4.55 5.99 6.13
CA LEU A 63 3.53 7.06 6.20
C LEU A 63 3.50 7.93 4.94
N CYS A 64 4.62 8.10 4.26
CA CYS A 64 4.68 8.82 2.99
C CYS A 64 4.12 8.02 1.80
N LYS A 65 4.03 6.69 1.91
CA LYS A 65 3.62 5.78 0.82
C LYS A 65 2.21 5.23 1.01
N GLU A 66 1.82 4.97 2.25
CA GLU A 66 0.58 4.30 2.61
C GLU A 66 -0.41 5.29 3.24
N PRO A 67 -1.72 5.18 2.93
CA PRO A 67 -2.73 6.07 3.49
C PRO A 67 -2.95 5.87 5.00
N ALA A 68 -2.55 4.72 5.56
CA ALA A 68 -2.55 4.45 7.00
C ALA A 68 -1.50 3.39 7.32
N VAL A 69 -0.78 3.55 8.44
CA VAL A 69 0.35 2.70 8.80
C VAL A 69 0.14 2.01 10.14
N HIS A 70 0.19 0.68 10.13
CA HIS A 70 0.27 -0.12 11.34
C HIS A 70 1.75 -0.31 11.73
N VAL A 71 2.20 0.39 12.77
CA VAL A 71 3.62 0.40 13.19
C VAL A 71 4.16 -1.01 13.47
N ASP A 72 3.35 -1.89 14.07
CA ASP A 72 3.75 -3.27 14.37
C ASP A 72 4.11 -4.08 13.14
N LYS A 73 3.43 -3.82 12.01
CA LYS A 73 3.69 -4.45 10.71
C LYS A 73 4.98 -3.90 10.11
N VAL A 74 5.18 -2.58 10.14
CA VAL A 74 6.38 -1.91 9.61
C VAL A 74 7.64 -2.38 10.33
N LEU A 75 7.57 -2.59 11.64
CA LEU A 75 8.70 -3.03 12.46
C LEU A 75 8.80 -4.57 12.60
N GLY A 76 7.97 -5.34 11.87
CA GLY A 76 8.17 -6.80 11.71
C GLY A 76 7.78 -7.71 12.87
N GLY A 77 6.81 -7.35 13.73
CA GLY A 77 6.28 -8.27 14.78
C GLY A 77 7.17 -8.56 16.02
N SER A 78 6.58 -8.47 17.23
CA SER A 78 7.14 -8.66 18.60
C SER A 78 7.88 -7.48 19.29
N GLY A 79 7.32 -6.99 20.41
CA GLY A 79 8.01 -6.17 21.42
C GLY A 79 7.18 -4.99 22.00
N SER A 80 7.08 -4.89 23.34
CA SER A 80 6.43 -3.78 24.07
C SER A 80 7.07 -2.41 23.83
N SER A 81 8.29 -2.39 23.29
CA SER A 81 9.12 -1.21 23.10
C SER A 81 8.73 -0.38 21.87
N ARG A 82 7.91 -0.93 20.96
CA ARG A 82 7.40 -0.25 19.74
C ARG A 82 6.41 0.87 20.02
N ASN A 83 5.80 0.83 21.19
CA ASN A 83 4.98 1.92 21.68
C ASN A 83 5.76 3.24 21.67
N GLN A 84 7.09 3.20 21.83
CA GLN A 84 7.95 4.37 21.88
C GLN A 84 8.04 5.09 20.53
N PRO A 85 8.51 4.46 19.43
CA PRO A 85 8.50 5.11 18.11
C PRO A 85 7.08 5.45 17.61
N GLU A 86 6.06 4.64 17.93
CA GLU A 86 4.65 4.98 17.63
C GLU A 86 4.23 6.27 18.35
N THR A 87 4.48 6.36 19.66
CA THR A 87 4.09 7.52 20.46
C THR A 87 4.83 8.78 20.02
N LEU A 88 6.12 8.69 19.70
CA LEU A 88 6.89 9.83 19.18
C LEU A 88 6.24 10.41 17.92
N ILE A 89 5.97 9.56 16.93
CA ILE A 89 5.42 9.99 15.64
C ILE A 89 3.97 10.45 15.78
N ALA A 90 3.16 9.78 16.61
CA ALA A 90 1.76 10.15 16.83
C ALA A 90 1.57 11.52 17.49
N ASN A 91 2.60 12.06 18.15
CA ASN A 91 2.55 13.37 18.81
C ASN A 91 3.03 14.52 17.93
N LEU A 92 3.35 14.26 16.67
CA LEU A 92 3.60 15.28 15.65
C LEU A 92 2.27 15.89 15.18
N PRO A 93 2.20 17.20 14.96
CA PRO A 93 0.94 17.91 14.76
C PRO A 93 0.16 17.48 13.50
N TYR A 94 0.81 16.86 12.54
CA TYR A 94 0.23 16.39 11.27
C TYR A 94 0.01 14.87 11.23
N ILE A 95 0.04 14.19 12.38
CA ILE A 95 -0.20 12.75 12.50
C ILE A 95 -1.45 12.50 13.35
N GLU A 96 -2.50 11.96 12.76
CA GLU A 96 -3.66 11.46 13.51
C GLU A 96 -3.57 9.95 13.66
N TRP A 97 -4.37 9.38 14.57
CA TRP A 97 -4.45 7.93 14.74
C TRP A 97 -5.89 7.41 14.67
N CYS A 98 -6.06 6.18 14.21
CA CYS A 98 -7.37 5.53 14.12
C CYS A 98 -7.27 4.02 14.36
N TYR A 99 -8.43 3.36 14.43
CA TYR A 99 -8.54 1.90 14.44
C TYR A 99 -9.04 1.41 13.09
N LEU A 100 -8.29 0.51 12.45
CA LEU A 100 -8.65 -0.14 11.19
C LEU A 100 -8.48 -1.66 11.33
N GLU A 101 -8.92 -2.43 10.33
CA GLU A 101 -8.67 -3.88 10.20
C GLU A 101 -8.92 -4.70 11.49
N GLY A 102 -10.09 -4.55 12.10
CA GLY A 102 -10.44 -5.34 13.30
C GLY A 102 -9.79 -4.84 14.59
N LYS A 103 -9.74 -3.51 14.78
CA LYS A 103 -9.25 -2.79 15.99
C LYS A 103 -7.72 -2.65 16.11
N LYS A 104 -6.99 -2.72 15.00
CA LYS A 104 -5.56 -2.41 14.99
C LYS A 104 -5.33 -0.90 14.90
N LYS A 105 -4.42 -0.38 15.71
CA LYS A 105 -4.03 1.03 15.68
C LYS A 105 -3.24 1.34 14.41
N HIS A 106 -3.59 2.43 13.76
CA HIS A 106 -2.89 2.96 12.60
C HIS A 106 -2.59 4.44 12.79
N LEU A 107 -1.44 4.87 12.29
CA LEU A 107 -1.06 6.28 12.16
C LEU A 107 -1.43 6.76 10.76
N VAL A 108 -1.85 8.02 10.65
CA VAL A 108 -2.28 8.63 9.39
C VAL A 108 -1.62 10.00 9.23
N LEU A 109 -0.92 10.18 8.11
CA LEU A 109 -0.31 11.44 7.75
C LEU A 109 -1.36 12.39 7.16
N LYS A 110 -1.45 13.60 7.72
CA LYS A 110 -2.37 14.67 7.29
C LYS A 110 -1.62 15.70 6.43
N PRO A 111 -2.31 16.42 5.54
CA PRO A 111 -1.68 17.43 4.67
C PRO A 111 -1.18 18.67 5.42
N GLY A 112 -1.57 18.84 6.69
CA GLY A 112 -1.16 19.95 7.54
C GLY A 112 -1.38 19.65 9.02
N PRO A 113 -0.99 20.58 9.92
CA PRO A 113 -1.15 20.40 11.35
C PRO A 113 -2.63 20.38 11.76
N THR A 114 -3.03 19.40 12.56
CA THR A 114 -4.40 19.18 13.03
C THR A 114 -4.54 19.18 14.55
N HIS A 115 -3.42 19.17 15.28
CA HIS A 115 -3.31 19.35 16.73
C HIS A 115 -1.95 19.94 17.13
N HIS A 116 -1.73 20.19 18.43
CA HIS A 116 -0.48 20.76 18.93
C HIS A 116 0.61 19.69 19.09
N TYR A 117 1.88 20.12 19.06
CA TYR A 117 3.02 19.29 19.41
C TYR A 117 2.86 18.67 20.81
N GLY A 118 3.14 17.38 20.94
CA GLY A 118 3.08 16.67 22.23
C GLY A 118 1.67 16.25 22.66
N THR A 119 0.69 16.37 21.77
CA THR A 119 -0.67 15.90 22.00
C THR A 119 -1.05 14.85 20.96
N LEU A 120 -2.04 14.00 21.28
CA LEU A 120 -2.63 13.06 20.33
C LEU A 120 -3.95 13.59 19.79
N LYS A 121 -4.23 13.25 18.53
CA LYS A 121 -5.57 13.37 17.97
C LYS A 121 -6.03 12.07 17.32
N LYS A 122 -7.15 11.54 17.84
CA LYS A 122 -7.87 10.45 17.18
C LYS A 122 -8.60 11.04 15.98
N MET A 123 -8.45 10.40 14.83
CA MET A 123 -9.24 10.69 13.63
C MET A 123 -10.74 10.48 13.92
N ASP A 124 -11.58 11.29 13.28
CA ASP A 124 -13.03 11.16 13.35
C ASP A 124 -13.50 9.79 12.82
N ASP A 125 -14.55 9.23 13.41
CA ASP A 125 -14.99 7.88 13.07
C ASP A 125 -15.56 7.79 11.63
N ILE A 126 -16.13 8.88 11.08
CA ILE A 126 -16.59 8.95 9.68
C ILE A 126 -15.37 8.97 8.74
N GLU A 127 -14.37 9.79 9.05
CA GLU A 127 -13.13 9.85 8.26
C GLU A 127 -12.39 8.50 8.30
N ALA A 128 -12.33 7.86 9.47
CA ALA A 128 -11.74 6.54 9.62
C ALA A 128 -12.50 5.46 8.83
N LEU A 129 -13.83 5.56 8.74
CA LEU A 129 -14.64 4.68 7.89
C LEU A 129 -14.32 4.88 6.41
N SER A 130 -14.33 6.12 5.92
CA SER A 130 -13.98 6.44 4.54
C SER A 130 -12.54 6.02 4.19
N LEU A 131 -11.61 6.16 5.14
CA LEU A 131 -10.24 5.68 4.99
C LEU A 131 -10.18 4.15 4.92
N SER A 132 -10.93 3.44 5.77
CA SER A 132 -11.05 1.99 5.74
C SER A 132 -11.59 1.49 4.40
N GLU A 133 -12.61 2.15 3.85
CA GLU A 133 -13.17 1.84 2.53
C GLU A 133 -12.17 2.12 1.42
N ARG A 134 -11.46 3.25 1.45
CA ARG A 134 -10.38 3.55 0.49
C ARG A 134 -9.25 2.55 0.56
N ILE A 135 -8.85 2.11 1.75
CA ILE A 135 -7.81 1.09 1.92
C ILE A 135 -8.30 -0.25 1.38
N LYS A 136 -9.55 -0.63 1.60
CA LYS A 136 -10.15 -1.83 0.99
C LYS A 136 -10.31 -1.70 -0.53
N GLY A 137 -10.55 -0.49 -1.04
CA GLY A 137 -10.62 -0.20 -2.48
C GLY A 137 -9.25 -0.16 -3.16
N ASN A 138 -8.21 0.32 -2.48
CA ASN A 138 -6.81 0.30 -2.95
C ASN A 138 -6.15 -1.07 -2.74
N GLN A 139 -6.54 -1.80 -1.69
CA GLN A 139 -6.41 -3.25 -1.58
C GLN A 139 -7.56 -3.92 -2.32
N ALA A 140 -7.85 -3.49 -3.55
CA ALA A 140 -8.56 -4.36 -4.43
C ALA A 140 -7.71 -5.64 -4.53
N VAL A 141 -8.13 -6.67 -3.79
CA VAL A 141 -8.14 -8.04 -4.28
C VAL A 141 -8.33 -7.91 -5.77
N GLN A 142 -7.33 -8.31 -6.56
CA GLN A 142 -7.40 -8.29 -8.02
C GLN A 142 -8.77 -8.86 -8.40
N SER A 143 -9.71 -7.98 -8.73
CA SER A 143 -11.14 -8.32 -8.78
C SER A 143 -11.47 -9.04 -10.07
N GLY A 144 -10.55 -8.95 -11.03
CA GLY A 144 -10.52 -9.72 -12.26
C GLY A 144 -9.20 -9.48 -13.00
N THR A 145 -9.00 -10.27 -14.05
CA THR A 145 -7.96 -10.00 -15.04
C THR A 145 -8.64 -9.83 -16.39
N VAL A 146 -8.16 -8.89 -17.18
CA VAL A 146 -8.51 -8.75 -18.59
C VAL A 146 -7.23 -8.89 -19.40
N VAL A 147 -7.30 -9.64 -20.48
CA VAL A 147 -6.21 -9.78 -21.45
C VAL A 147 -6.64 -9.09 -22.73
N ILE A 148 -5.86 -8.13 -23.20
CA ILE A 148 -6.02 -7.47 -24.49
C ILE A 148 -5.00 -8.09 -25.44
N VAL A 149 -5.51 -8.75 -26.48
CA VAL A 149 -4.70 -9.26 -27.57
C VAL A 149 -4.76 -8.24 -28.71
N THR A 150 -3.60 -7.82 -29.23
CA THR A 150 -3.53 -6.78 -30.27
C THR A 150 -2.42 -7.03 -31.27
N ASP A 151 -2.57 -6.48 -32.46
CA ASP A 151 -1.56 -6.38 -33.53
C ASP A 151 -0.72 -5.09 -33.42
N ASP A 152 -1.25 -4.05 -32.78
CA ASP A 152 -0.59 -2.75 -32.59
C ASP A 152 -0.58 -2.34 -31.12
N ILE A 153 0.49 -2.72 -30.44
CA ILE A 153 0.65 -2.41 -29.04
C ILE A 153 0.81 -0.92 -28.77
N SER A 154 1.43 -0.17 -29.68
CA SER A 154 1.70 1.26 -29.49
C SER A 154 0.40 2.07 -29.45
N VAL A 155 -0.58 1.68 -30.27
CA VAL A 155 -1.92 2.30 -30.27
C VAL A 155 -2.68 1.96 -28.99
N VAL A 156 -2.71 0.69 -28.59
CA VAL A 156 -3.43 0.27 -27.38
C VAL A 156 -2.79 0.86 -26.13
N SER A 157 -1.45 0.86 -26.04
CA SER A 157 -0.72 1.38 -24.89
C SER A 157 -0.99 2.86 -24.70
N SER A 158 -0.75 3.67 -25.75
CA SER A 158 -0.94 5.12 -25.71
C SER A 158 -2.38 5.49 -25.32
N LYS A 159 -3.36 4.76 -25.86
CA LYS A 159 -4.77 5.01 -25.56
C LYS A 159 -5.13 4.61 -24.14
N LEU A 160 -4.62 3.47 -23.65
CA LEU A 160 -4.90 3.00 -22.30
C LEU A 160 -4.27 3.92 -21.26
N GLU A 161 -3.00 4.32 -21.45
CA GLU A 161 -2.30 5.26 -20.58
C GLU A 161 -2.99 6.62 -20.54
N HIS A 162 -3.35 7.18 -21.70
CA HIS A 162 -4.07 8.45 -21.77
C HIS A 162 -5.45 8.37 -21.08
N THR A 163 -6.16 7.25 -21.24
CA THR A 163 -7.52 7.09 -20.67
C THR A 163 -7.50 6.87 -19.16
N THR A 164 -6.52 6.12 -18.66
CA THR A 164 -6.44 5.71 -17.25
C THR A 164 -5.54 6.62 -16.41
N GLY A 165 -4.63 7.37 -17.04
CA GLY A 165 -3.59 8.16 -16.38
C GLY A 165 -2.51 7.32 -15.71
N VAL A 166 -2.40 6.03 -16.03
CA VAL A 166 -1.44 5.09 -15.45
C VAL A 166 -0.50 4.59 -16.53
N GLU A 167 0.80 4.52 -16.29
CA GLU A 167 1.78 3.99 -17.25
C GLU A 167 1.73 2.45 -17.33
N LEU A 168 2.09 1.90 -18.49
CA LEU A 168 2.25 0.47 -18.69
C LEU A 168 3.63 -0.02 -18.25
N GLU A 169 3.64 -1.17 -17.58
CA GLU A 169 4.86 -1.86 -17.16
C GLU A 169 5.11 -3.05 -18.11
N ALA A 170 6.33 -3.17 -18.65
CA ALA A 170 6.73 -4.37 -19.38
C ALA A 170 7.11 -5.47 -18.37
N ILE A 171 6.46 -6.64 -18.47
CA ILE A 171 6.65 -7.75 -17.51
C ILE A 171 7.37 -8.96 -18.10
N ASP A 172 7.36 -9.13 -19.42
CA ASP A 172 8.08 -10.17 -20.15
C ASP A 172 8.27 -9.75 -21.62
N ASN A 173 8.96 -10.56 -22.44
CA ASN A 173 9.22 -10.34 -23.86
C ASN A 173 7.95 -10.08 -24.67
N GLY A 174 7.57 -8.80 -24.74
CA GLY A 174 6.39 -8.32 -25.44
C GLY A 174 5.09 -8.36 -24.64
N VAL A 175 5.10 -8.76 -23.37
CA VAL A 175 3.90 -8.74 -22.51
C VAL A 175 3.96 -7.53 -21.57
N TYR A 176 2.86 -6.78 -21.54
CA TYR A 176 2.75 -5.55 -20.76
C TYR A 176 1.59 -5.65 -19.78
N GLN A 177 1.70 -4.91 -18.69
CA GLN A 177 0.76 -4.94 -17.58
C GLN A 177 0.41 -3.53 -17.15
N GLN A 178 -0.86 -3.35 -16.81
CA GLN A 178 -1.33 -2.20 -16.05
C GLN A 178 -2.28 -2.68 -14.96
N ILE A 179 -2.21 -2.07 -13.78
CA ILE A 179 -3.18 -2.30 -12.70
C ILE A 179 -3.90 -0.98 -12.44
N HIS A 180 -5.22 -0.97 -12.64
CA HIS A 180 -6.03 0.21 -12.45
C HIS A 180 -7.41 -0.19 -11.89
N SER A 181 -7.87 0.50 -10.86
CA SER A 181 -9.18 0.26 -10.21
C SER A 181 -9.43 -1.21 -9.81
N GLY A 182 -8.37 -1.92 -9.39
CA GLY A 182 -8.46 -3.33 -8.98
C GLY A 182 -8.52 -4.35 -10.12
N LEU A 183 -8.47 -3.90 -11.37
CA LEU A 183 -8.40 -4.74 -12.55
C LEU A 183 -6.94 -4.89 -13.00
N LYS A 184 -6.47 -6.13 -13.17
CA LYS A 184 -5.21 -6.40 -13.84
C LYS A 184 -5.46 -6.46 -15.34
N ILE A 185 -4.83 -5.58 -16.11
CA ILE A 185 -4.89 -5.56 -17.57
C ILE A 185 -3.56 -6.09 -18.09
N LEU A 186 -3.60 -7.17 -18.85
CA LEU A 186 -2.46 -7.69 -19.60
C LEU A 186 -2.62 -7.32 -21.07
N ILE A 187 -1.57 -6.83 -21.71
CA ILE A 187 -1.54 -6.54 -23.15
C ILE A 187 -0.53 -7.46 -23.80
N ILE A 188 -0.99 -8.19 -24.83
CA ILE A 188 -0.20 -9.23 -25.50
C ILE A 188 -0.29 -9.03 -27.01
N PRO A 189 0.84 -8.79 -27.70
CA PRO A 189 0.90 -8.81 -29.14
C PRO A 189 0.57 -10.19 -29.71
N LEU A 190 -0.16 -10.26 -30.82
CA LEU A 190 -0.47 -11.53 -31.51
C LEU A 190 0.78 -12.36 -31.80
N GLY A 191 1.90 -11.71 -32.17
CA GLY A 191 3.17 -12.38 -32.47
C GLY A 191 3.84 -13.06 -31.26
N VAL A 192 3.42 -12.75 -30.03
CA VAL A 192 3.94 -13.39 -28.80
C VAL A 192 3.16 -14.68 -28.49
N LEU A 193 1.92 -14.81 -28.99
CA LEU A 193 1.06 -15.94 -28.71
C LEU A 193 1.29 -17.07 -29.72
N ASN A 194 1.64 -18.26 -29.23
CA ASN A 194 1.59 -19.50 -30.00
C ASN A 194 0.15 -20.05 -30.08
N SER A 195 -0.83 -19.22 -30.41
CA SER A 195 -2.25 -19.53 -30.28
C SER A 195 -3.12 -18.83 -31.33
N PRO A 196 -4.25 -19.42 -31.76
CA PRO A 196 -5.15 -18.81 -32.76
C PRO A 196 -6.07 -17.72 -32.18
N LEU A 197 -5.69 -17.02 -31.10
CA LEU A 197 -6.49 -15.90 -30.61
C LEU A 197 -6.55 -14.80 -31.65
N ALA A 198 -7.74 -14.22 -31.82
CA ALA A 198 -7.90 -13.00 -32.58
C ALA A 198 -7.57 -11.78 -31.70
N SER A 199 -7.27 -10.65 -32.33
CA SER A 199 -7.23 -9.37 -31.62
C SER A 199 -8.57 -9.12 -30.93
N GLY A 200 -8.52 -8.72 -29.66
CA GLY A 200 -9.72 -8.53 -28.86
C GLY A 200 -9.45 -8.43 -27.37
N THR A 201 -10.50 -8.13 -26.62
CA THR A 201 -10.48 -8.07 -25.15
C THR A 201 -11.09 -9.36 -24.59
N TYR A 202 -10.33 -10.05 -23.75
CA TYR A 202 -10.70 -11.31 -23.13
C TYR A 202 -10.83 -11.13 -21.62
N VAL A 203 -11.97 -11.52 -21.07
CA VAL A 203 -12.14 -11.56 -19.61
C VAL A 203 -11.57 -12.88 -19.09
N VAL A 204 -10.78 -12.82 -18.02
CA VAL A 204 -10.25 -14.02 -17.37
C VAL A 204 -11.20 -14.45 -16.25
N ILE A 205 -11.62 -15.71 -16.30
CA ILE A 205 -12.44 -16.32 -15.25
C ILE A 205 -11.81 -17.61 -14.74
N LYS A 206 -12.26 -18.05 -13.58
CA LYS A 206 -11.92 -19.36 -13.04
C LYS A 206 -13.00 -20.39 -13.36
N GLY A 207 -12.58 -21.60 -13.70
CA GLY A 207 -13.48 -22.71 -13.99
C GLY A 207 -13.04 -24.02 -13.37
N LYS A 208 -13.98 -24.96 -13.25
CA LYS A 208 -13.74 -26.27 -12.62
C LYS A 208 -13.40 -27.38 -13.62
N ALA A 209 -13.64 -27.16 -14.90
CA ALA A 209 -13.43 -28.14 -15.97
C ALA A 209 -13.16 -27.43 -17.29
N ILE A 210 -12.43 -28.09 -18.18
CA ILE A 210 -12.09 -27.58 -19.52
C ILE A 210 -13.33 -27.61 -20.41
N PRO A 211 -13.77 -26.48 -21.00
CA PRO A 211 -14.86 -26.45 -21.95
C PRO A 211 -14.50 -27.30 -23.19
N PRO A 212 -15.44 -28.11 -23.72
CA PRO A 212 -15.16 -29.01 -24.85
C PRO A 212 -14.63 -28.31 -26.11
N THR A 213 -14.98 -27.04 -26.30
CA THR A 213 -14.60 -26.24 -27.48
C THR A 213 -13.42 -25.30 -27.21
N ALA A 214 -12.78 -25.40 -26.05
CA ALA A 214 -11.74 -24.45 -25.69
C ALA A 214 -10.41 -24.74 -26.39
N SER A 215 -9.74 -23.67 -26.82
CA SER A 215 -8.34 -23.75 -27.29
C SER A 215 -7.39 -23.48 -26.12
N GLN A 216 -6.37 -24.32 -25.95
CA GLN A 216 -5.36 -24.11 -24.91
C GLN A 216 -4.39 -23.00 -25.30
N ILE A 217 -4.02 -22.17 -24.33
CA ILE A 217 -3.15 -21.00 -24.50
C ILE A 217 -2.22 -20.92 -23.31
N ILE A 218 -0.97 -20.54 -23.54
CA ILE A 218 -0.01 -20.28 -22.48
C ILE A 218 0.35 -18.80 -22.52
N ILE A 219 0.18 -18.12 -21.40
CA ILE A 219 0.55 -16.72 -21.19
C ILE A 219 1.36 -16.67 -19.90
N ASN A 220 2.61 -16.21 -19.96
CA ASN A 220 3.51 -16.12 -18.81
C ASN A 220 3.56 -17.41 -17.99
N GLU A 221 3.81 -18.54 -18.66
CA GLU A 221 3.87 -19.89 -18.05
C GLU A 221 2.54 -20.40 -17.46
N GLN A 222 1.48 -19.59 -17.47
CA GLN A 222 0.16 -19.99 -17.02
C GLN A 222 -0.70 -20.47 -18.18
N THR A 223 -1.37 -21.61 -17.98
CA THR A 223 -2.29 -22.18 -18.95
C THR A 223 -3.70 -21.59 -18.81
N TYR A 224 -4.26 -21.19 -19.94
CA TYR A 224 -5.63 -20.72 -20.11
C TYR A 224 -6.34 -21.52 -21.20
N TYR A 225 -7.67 -21.51 -21.14
CA TYR A 225 -8.55 -22.15 -22.09
C TYR A 225 -9.46 -21.09 -22.70
N ALA A 226 -9.25 -20.76 -23.96
CA ALA A 226 -10.00 -19.74 -24.66
C ALA A 226 -11.32 -20.26 -25.18
N VAL A 227 -12.38 -19.53 -24.87
CA VAL A 227 -13.73 -19.73 -25.42
C VAL A 227 -14.17 -18.40 -26.03
N SER A 228 -14.47 -18.43 -27.33
CA SER A 228 -14.99 -17.26 -28.05
C SER A 228 -16.28 -17.63 -28.75
N ASN A 229 -17.37 -16.90 -28.48
CA ASN A 229 -18.67 -17.14 -29.13
C ASN A 229 -19.50 -15.85 -29.17
N ASN A 230 -19.94 -15.43 -30.36
CA ASN A 230 -20.85 -14.29 -30.57
C ASN A 230 -20.45 -13.01 -29.81
N GLY A 231 -19.16 -12.65 -29.84
CA GLY A 231 -18.62 -11.46 -29.16
C GLY A 231 -18.26 -11.65 -27.68
N MET A 232 -18.56 -12.81 -27.10
CA MET A 232 -18.07 -13.19 -25.79
C MET A 232 -16.69 -13.84 -25.92
N ASN A 233 -15.67 -13.19 -25.36
CA ASN A 233 -14.28 -13.62 -25.40
C ASN A 233 -13.80 -13.89 -23.97
N ILE A 234 -13.57 -15.16 -23.63
CA ILE A 234 -13.23 -15.59 -22.28
C ILE A 234 -11.93 -16.40 -22.32
N LEU A 235 -11.04 -16.12 -21.36
CA LEU A 235 -9.94 -16.99 -21.00
C LEU A 235 -10.27 -17.63 -19.65
N MET A 236 -10.34 -18.95 -19.62
CA MET A 236 -10.62 -19.66 -18.37
C MET A 236 -9.33 -20.28 -17.84
N SER A 237 -8.98 -20.01 -16.58
CA SER A 237 -7.98 -20.78 -15.84
C SER A 237 -8.69 -21.83 -14.98
N LEU A 238 -8.09 -23.01 -14.83
CA LEU A 238 -8.58 -23.99 -13.86
C LEU A 238 -8.24 -23.54 -12.43
N ASP A 239 -9.13 -23.82 -11.49
CA ASP A 239 -8.88 -23.70 -10.04
C ASP A 239 -7.91 -24.77 -9.52
#